data_AF-A0A815J3L4-F1
#
_entry.id   AF-A0A815J3L4-F1
#
_cell.length_a   1.000
_cell.length_b   1.000
_cell.length_c   1.000
_cell.angle_alpha   90.00
_cell.angle_beta   90.00
_cell.angle_gamma   90.00
#
_symmetry.space_group_name_H-M   'P 1'
#
loop_
_entity.id
_entity.type
_entity.pdbx_description
1 polymer ?
#
loop_
_entity_poly.entity_id
_entity_poly.type
_entity_poly.pdbx_seq_one_letter_code
_entity_poly.pdbx_strand_id
1 'polypeptide(L)'
;MALEPAGVTESNEMKGPYTLFAPNDAAFIKAPASVVEHLSDPKNVEKRFRVLSYHVVVDRALTAAQLQSMSSSIRLKTLAGDFPTVAVRNDQIKISNATVVAKTLQASNGIIHTIDSILMPPATSG
;
A
#
# COMPACT_ATOMS: atom_id res chain seq x y z
N MET A 1 27.88 -2.32 -34.41
CA MET A 1 26.67 -1.52 -34.11
C MET A 1 25.53 -2.52 -34.01
N ALA A 2 24.94 -2.83 -32.85
CA ALA A 2 24.39 -1.90 -31.87
C ALA A 2 24.83 -2.20 -30.43
N LEU A 3 25.01 -1.10 -29.69
CA LEU A 3 25.02 -1.04 -28.23
C LEU A 3 23.56 -1.11 -27.79
N GLU A 4 23.14 -2.03 -26.92
CA GLU A 4 22.02 -1.79 -25.99
C GLU A 4 22.21 -2.57 -24.67
N PRO A 5 21.78 -1.99 -23.54
CA PRO A 5 22.60 -1.86 -22.34
C PRO A 5 22.18 -2.79 -21.18
N ALA A 6 23.17 -3.06 -20.33
CA ALA A 6 23.08 -3.18 -18.87
C ALA A 6 21.81 -3.81 -18.26
N GLY A 7 21.98 -4.99 -17.68
CA GLY A 7 21.60 -5.41 -16.31
C GLY A 7 20.59 -4.63 -15.45
N VAL A 8 19.53 -4.03 -16.01
CA VAL A 8 18.50 -3.29 -15.26
C VAL A 8 17.08 -3.80 -15.58
N THR A 9 16.94 -5.06 -16.01
CA THR A 9 15.62 -5.64 -16.32
C THR A 9 15.18 -6.73 -15.35
N GLU A 10 16.08 -7.31 -14.55
CA GLU A 10 15.76 -8.42 -13.65
C GLU A 10 14.97 -8.00 -12.39
N SER A 11 14.88 -6.70 -12.09
CA SER A 11 14.07 -6.20 -10.96
C SER A 11 12.66 -5.77 -11.35
N ASN A 12 12.35 -5.66 -12.65
CA ASN A 12 11.03 -5.25 -13.13
C ASN A 12 10.07 -6.44 -13.33
N GLU A 13 10.57 -7.67 -13.20
CA GLU A 13 9.78 -8.89 -13.12
C GLU A 13 9.39 -9.22 -11.67
N MET A 14 8.87 -8.26 -10.91
CA MET A 14 7.93 -8.63 -9.85
C MET A 14 6.72 -9.25 -10.56
N LYS A 15 6.79 -10.56 -10.80
CA LYS A 15 5.78 -11.39 -11.47
C LYS A 15 4.52 -11.41 -10.61
N GLY A 16 3.71 -10.38 -10.74
CA GLY A 16 2.42 -10.39 -10.10
C GLY A 16 1.79 -9.02 -10.08
N PRO A 17 0.49 -8.94 -10.35
CA PRO A 17 -0.25 -7.71 -10.12
C PRO A 17 -0.12 -7.32 -8.64
N TYR A 18 0.40 -6.12 -8.36
CA TYR A 18 0.44 -5.59 -7.01
C TYR A 18 -0.53 -4.43 -6.83
N THR A 19 -0.91 -4.16 -5.58
CA THR A 19 -1.72 -3.01 -5.22
C THR A 19 -0.99 -2.18 -4.17
N LEU A 20 -0.60 -0.95 -4.51
CA LEU A 20 0.05 -0.02 -3.60
C LEU A 20 -0.99 0.94 -3.02
N PHE A 21 -1.12 0.99 -1.70
CA PHE A 21 -1.93 1.99 -1.01
C PHE A 21 -1.04 3.17 -0.62
N ALA A 22 -1.12 4.30 -1.32
CA ALA A 22 -0.28 5.45 -1.05
C ALA A 22 -1.04 6.51 -0.22
N PRO A 23 -0.60 6.86 0.99
CA PRO A 23 -1.20 7.98 1.73
C PRO A 23 -1.00 9.30 0.98
N ASN A 24 -2.05 10.11 0.89
CA ASN A 24 -1.96 11.49 0.40
C ASN A 24 -1.30 12.40 1.46
N ASP A 25 -0.90 13.61 1.07
CA ASP A 25 -0.47 14.68 1.99
C ASP A 25 -1.48 14.89 3.12
N ALA A 26 -2.79 14.87 2.81
CA ALA A 26 -3.86 14.95 3.81
C ALA A 26 -3.78 13.85 4.89
N ALA A 27 -3.29 12.66 4.53
CA ALA A 27 -3.11 11.56 5.47
C ALA A 27 -1.95 11.82 6.44
N PHE A 28 -0.88 12.46 5.98
CA PHE A 28 0.22 12.89 6.84
C PHE A 28 -0.19 14.04 7.75
N ILE A 29 -1.04 14.95 7.27
CA ILE A 29 -1.59 16.05 8.08
C ILE A 29 -2.56 15.52 9.17
N LYS A 30 -3.36 14.51 8.84
CA LYS A 30 -4.25 13.83 9.80
C LYS A 30 -3.52 12.89 10.75
N ALA A 31 -2.37 12.36 10.34
CA ALA A 31 -1.60 11.47 11.17
C ALA A 31 -1.13 12.20 12.43
N PRO A 32 -1.22 11.58 13.62
CA PRO A 32 -0.71 12.19 14.83
C PRO A 32 0.81 12.39 14.71
N ALA A 33 1.32 13.47 15.33
CA ALA A 33 2.74 13.83 15.30
C ALA A 33 3.64 12.64 15.67
N SER A 34 3.24 11.82 16.64
CA SER A 34 3.96 10.61 17.02
C SER A 34 4.19 9.64 15.85
N VAL A 35 3.22 9.47 14.94
CA VAL A 35 3.39 8.60 13.76
C VAL A 35 4.40 9.21 12.80
N VAL A 36 4.28 10.52 12.53
CA VAL A 36 5.16 11.24 11.62
C VAL A 36 6.59 11.27 12.17
N GLU A 37 6.78 11.51 13.46
CA GLU A 37 8.10 11.47 14.12
C GLU A 37 8.68 10.06 14.08
N HIS A 38 7.89 9.02 14.37
CA HIS A 38 8.36 7.64 14.28
C HIS A 38 8.77 7.26 12.85
N LEU A 39 8.07 7.77 11.83
CA LEU A 39 8.40 7.57 10.42
C LEU A 39 9.53 8.48 9.93
N SER A 40 9.75 9.64 10.56
CA SER A 40 10.82 10.60 10.23
C SER A 40 12.11 10.35 11.00
N ASP A 41 12.06 9.50 12.03
CA ASP A 41 13.24 9.12 12.80
C ASP A 41 14.14 8.15 12.01
N PRO A 42 15.42 8.48 11.79
CA PRO A 42 16.34 7.68 10.98
C PRO A 42 16.80 6.40 11.67
N LYS A 43 16.53 6.20 12.96
CA LYS A 43 16.78 4.89 13.63
C LYS A 43 15.70 3.87 13.31
N ASN A 44 14.56 4.32 12.78
CA ASN A 44 13.41 3.48 12.44
C ASN A 44 13.39 3.04 10.97
N VAL A 45 14.53 2.97 10.26
CA VAL A 45 14.58 2.56 8.84
C VAL A 45 13.88 1.22 8.61
N GLU A 46 14.09 0.24 9.49
CA GLU A 46 13.44 -1.07 9.39
C GLU A 46 11.91 -0.96 9.51
N LYS A 47 11.41 -0.12 10.43
CA LYS A 47 9.97 0.13 10.57
C LYS A 47 9.40 0.87 9.38
N ARG A 48 10.14 1.84 8.79
CA ARG A 48 9.71 2.53 7.57
C ARG A 48 9.59 1.53 6.42
N PHE A 49 10.60 0.68 6.25
CA PHE A 49 10.57 -0.37 5.23
C PHE A 49 9.38 -1.30 5.43
N ARG A 50 9.09 -1.67 6.69
CA ARG A 50 7.93 -2.49 7.02
C ARG A 50 6.60 -1.77 6.77
N VAL A 51 6.48 -0.49 7.08
CA VAL A 51 5.30 0.33 6.78
C VAL A 51 5.10 0.45 5.28
N LEU A 52 6.15 0.73 4.51
CA LEU A 52 6.11 0.74 3.03
C LEU A 52 5.64 -0.62 2.51
N SER A 53 6.20 -1.71 3.04
CA SER A 53 5.82 -3.08 2.69
C SER A 53 4.39 -3.42 3.09
N TYR A 54 3.85 -2.81 4.15
CA TYR A 54 2.46 -2.98 4.58
C TYR A 54 1.47 -2.26 3.66
N HIS A 55 1.90 -1.18 3.02
CA HIS A 55 1.12 -0.48 2.01
C HIS A 55 1.13 -1.20 0.64
N VAL A 56 2.07 -2.12 0.43
CA VAL A 56 2.17 -2.92 -0.81
C VAL A 56 1.45 -4.25 -0.59
N VAL A 57 0.32 -4.44 -1.26
CA VAL A 57 -0.34 -5.74 -1.40
C VAL A 57 0.24 -6.46 -2.61
N VAL A 58 0.75 -7.66 -2.36
CA VAL A 58 1.30 -8.54 -3.39
C VAL A 58 0.26 -9.56 -3.82
N ASP A 59 0.45 -10.18 -4.98
CA ASP A 59 -0.39 -11.28 -5.49
C ASP A 59 -1.81 -10.87 -5.91
N ARG A 60 -2.19 -9.58 -5.80
CA ARG A 60 -3.49 -9.04 -6.23
C ARG A 60 -3.39 -7.60 -6.73
N ALA A 61 -3.91 -7.35 -7.94
CA ALA A 61 -4.30 -6.02 -8.43
C ALA A 61 -5.81 -5.90 -8.31
N LEU A 62 -6.27 -5.17 -7.30
CA LEU A 62 -7.69 -4.91 -7.12
C LEU A 62 -7.97 -3.48 -7.57
N THR A 63 -8.79 -3.32 -8.60
CA THR A 63 -9.28 -2.01 -9.02
C THR A 63 -10.28 -1.50 -7.98
N ALA A 64 -10.51 -0.17 -7.94
CA ALA A 64 -11.51 0.39 -7.05
C ALA A 64 -12.89 -0.20 -7.35
N ALA A 65 -13.23 -0.43 -8.62
CA ALA A 65 -14.47 -1.09 -9.01
C ALA A 65 -14.59 -2.51 -8.44
N GLN A 66 -13.52 -3.32 -8.48
CA GLN A 66 -13.53 -4.67 -7.89
C GLN A 66 -13.68 -4.61 -6.37
N LEU A 67 -12.97 -3.69 -5.71
CA LEU A 67 -13.07 -3.48 -4.27
C LEU A 67 -14.47 -3.01 -3.88
N GLN A 68 -15.07 -2.06 -4.62
CA GLN A 68 -16.43 -1.55 -4.38
C GLN A 68 -17.50 -2.62 -4.62
N SER A 69 -17.30 -3.48 -5.61
CA SER A 69 -18.19 -4.61 -5.89
C SER A 69 -18.10 -5.70 -4.81
N MET A 70 -17.04 -5.72 -4.01
CA MET A 70 -16.91 -6.61 -2.87
C MET A 70 -17.75 -6.13 -1.67
N SER A 71 -18.93 -6.71 -1.50
CA SER A 71 -19.77 -6.48 -0.32
C SER A 71 -19.20 -7.07 0.98
N SER A 72 -18.19 -7.93 0.91
CA SER A 72 -17.62 -8.64 2.05
C SER A 72 -16.20 -8.18 2.38
N SER A 73 -15.88 -8.17 3.68
CA SER A 73 -14.54 -7.88 4.17
C SER A 73 -13.55 -8.94 3.68
N ILE A 74 -12.52 -8.55 2.94
CA ILE A 74 -11.45 -9.45 2.49
C ILE A 74 -10.14 -9.14 3.19
N ARG A 75 -9.27 -10.13 3.31
CA ARG A 75 -7.91 -9.95 3.85
C ARG A 75 -6.92 -10.00 2.70
N LEU A 76 -6.12 -8.95 2.56
CA LEU A 76 -5.12 -8.84 1.49
C LEU A 76 -3.73 -9.14 2.03
N LYS A 77 -2.95 -9.97 1.33
CA LYS A 77 -1.58 -10.27 1.73
C LYS A 77 -0.66 -9.12 1.33
N THR A 78 0.00 -8.51 2.32
CA THR A 78 0.99 -7.45 2.08
C THR A 78 2.39 -8.02 1.93
N LEU A 79 3.29 -7.22 1.36
CA LEU A 79 4.71 -7.52 1.30
C LEU A 79 5.33 -7.63 2.71
N ALA A 80 4.76 -6.92 3.69
CA ALA A 80 5.14 -7.05 5.10
C ALA A 80 4.80 -8.42 5.72
N GLY A 81 4.03 -9.28 5.03
CA GLY A 81 3.56 -10.56 5.54
C GLY A 81 2.28 -10.45 6.38
N ASP A 82 1.77 -9.24 6.56
CA ASP A 82 0.54 -8.96 7.29
C ASP A 82 -0.70 -8.95 6.36
N PHE A 83 -1.88 -9.03 6.97
CA PHE A 83 -3.16 -9.17 6.28
C PHE A 83 -4.16 -8.06 6.65
N PRO A 84 -4.03 -6.83 6.12
CA PRO A 84 -5.02 -5.78 6.28
C PRO A 84 -6.40 -6.25 5.78
N THR A 85 -7.43 -5.86 6.54
CA THR A 85 -8.82 -6.13 6.19
C THR A 85 -9.35 -5.00 5.34
N VAL A 86 -9.84 -5.30 4.14
CA VAL A 86 -10.48 -4.36 3.24
C VAL A 86 -11.98 -4.59 3.27
N ALA A 87 -12.75 -3.54 3.53
CA ALA A 87 -14.21 -3.58 3.58
C ALA A 87 -14.79 -2.33 2.94
N VAL A 88 -15.93 -2.47 2.26
CA VAL A 88 -16.66 -1.33 1.69
C VAL A 88 -17.70 -0.85 2.69
N ARG A 89 -17.70 0.46 2.98
CA ARG A 89 -18.68 1.11 3.87
C ARG A 89 -19.13 2.41 3.21
N ASN A 90 -20.44 2.58 3.04
CA ASN A 90 -21.04 3.77 2.40
C ASN A 90 -20.41 4.08 1.03
N ASP A 91 -20.26 3.07 0.17
CA ASP A 91 -19.60 3.18 -1.15
C ASP A 91 -18.08 3.52 -1.10
N GLN A 92 -17.51 3.66 0.09
CA GLN A 92 -16.09 3.93 0.28
C GLN A 92 -15.33 2.66 0.69
N ILE A 93 -14.21 2.42 0.00
CA ILE A 93 -13.31 1.32 0.34
C ILE A 93 -12.50 1.72 1.58
N LYS A 94 -12.55 0.91 2.63
CA LYS A 94 -11.77 1.07 3.86
C LYS A 94 -10.78 -0.06 4.01
N ILE A 95 -9.51 0.25 4.22
CA ILE A 95 -8.43 -0.70 4.48
C ILE A 95 -8.00 -0.51 5.93
N SER A 96 -8.33 -1.45 6.80
CA SER A 96 -8.06 -1.39 8.23
C SER A 96 -8.65 -0.10 8.83
N ASN A 97 -7.83 0.92 9.10
CA ASN A 97 -8.28 2.24 9.59
C ASN A 97 -8.13 3.38 8.56
N ALA A 98 -7.72 3.07 7.32
CA ALA A 98 -7.59 4.03 6.24
C ALA A 98 -8.78 3.97 5.29
N THR A 99 -9.15 5.10 4.70
CA THR A 99 -10.19 5.19 3.67
C THR A 99 -9.55 5.53 2.34
N VAL A 100 -9.93 4.83 1.27
CA VAL A 100 -9.51 5.15 -0.10
C VAL A 100 -10.28 6.38 -0.55
N VAL A 101 -9.55 7.44 -0.92
CA VAL A 101 -10.13 8.72 -1.39
C VAL A 101 -10.27 8.80 -2.91
N ALA A 102 -10.33 7.63 -3.56
CA ALA A 102 -10.74 7.46 -4.96
C ALA A 102 -9.80 8.06 -6.03
N LYS A 103 -8.49 8.11 -5.79
CA LYS A 103 -7.51 8.22 -6.88
C LYS A 103 -6.84 6.87 -7.11
N THR A 104 -7.44 6.09 -8.00
CA THR A 104 -6.87 4.83 -8.48
C THR A 104 -6.04 5.11 -9.71
N LEU A 105 -4.72 4.88 -9.62
CA LEU A 105 -3.81 4.99 -10.74
C LEU A 105 -3.45 3.58 -11.19
N GLN A 106 -3.74 3.27 -12.45
CA GLN A 106 -3.27 2.03 -13.06
C GLN A 106 -1.81 2.22 -13.45
N ALA A 107 -0.91 1.45 -12.82
CA ALA A 107 0.50 1.39 -13.16
C ALA A 107 0.76 0.19 -14.07
N SER A 108 1.86 0.19 -14.81
CA SER A 108 2.21 -0.89 -15.76
C SER A 108 2.34 -2.27 -15.10
N ASN A 109 2.54 -2.32 -13.79
CA ASN A 109 2.82 -3.50 -12.99
C ASN A 109 1.85 -3.66 -11.80
N GLY A 110 0.83 -2.82 -11.69
CA GLY A 110 -0.11 -2.87 -10.57
C GLY A 110 -1.12 -1.74 -10.52
N ILE A 111 -1.72 -1.53 -9.36
CA ILE A 111 -2.72 -0.50 -9.10
C ILE A 111 -2.31 0.29 -7.87
N ILE A 112 -2.37 1.62 -7.95
CA ILE A 112 -2.08 2.50 -6.82
C ILE A 112 -3.39 3.10 -6.34
N HIS A 113 -3.71 2.98 -5.07
CA HIS A 113 -4.86 3.62 -4.43
C HIS A 113 -4.41 4.69 -3.47
N THR A 114 -4.90 5.90 -3.65
CA THR A 114 -4.66 6.97 -2.68
C THR A 114 -5.55 6.80 -1.46
N ILE A 115 -4.95 6.84 -0.26
CA ILE A 115 -5.64 6.74 1.02
C ILE A 115 -5.48 8.03 1.86
N ASP A 116 -6.44 8.28 2.74
CA ASP A 116 -6.47 9.45 3.66
C ASP A 116 -5.88 9.15 5.05
N SER A 117 -5.43 7.93 5.32
CA SER A 117 -4.74 7.61 6.58
C SER A 117 -3.52 6.73 6.31
N ILE A 118 -2.47 6.88 7.11
CA ILE A 118 -1.30 6.01 7.05
C ILE A 118 -1.65 4.64 7.63
N LEU A 119 -1.35 3.56 6.90
CA LEU A 119 -1.47 2.21 7.41
C LEU A 119 -0.26 1.87 8.28
N MET A 120 -0.52 1.49 9.53
CA MET A 120 0.51 1.01 10.43
C MET A 120 0.43 -0.52 10.52
N PRO A 121 1.54 -1.24 10.29
CA PRO A 121 1.58 -2.65 10.62
C PRO A 121 1.38 -2.82 12.13
N PRO A 122 0.72 -3.89 12.59
CA PRO A 122 0.72 -4.21 14.00
C PRO A 122 2.18 -4.36 14.45
N ALA A 123 2.53 -3.78 15.59
CA ALA A 123 3.86 -3.94 16.18
C ALA A 123 4.06 -5.42 16.49
N THR A 124 4.66 -6.18 15.56
CA THR A 124 5.22 -7.47 15.90
C THR A 124 6.42 -7.16 16.77
N SER A 125 6.19 -7.19 18.09
CA SER A 125 7.23 -7.41 19.08
C SER A 125 7.91 -8.71 18.69
N GLY A 126 9.03 -8.60 17.98
CA GLY A 126 10.02 -9.65 17.79
C GLY A 126 11.24 -9.28 18.61
#